data_AF-A0A351K558-F1
#
_entry.id   AF-A0A351K558-F1
#
_cell.length_a   1.000
_cell.length_b   1.000
_cell.length_c   1.000
_cell.angle_alpha   90.00
_cell.angle_beta   90.00
_cell.angle_gamma   90.00
#
_symmetry.space_group_name_H-M   'P 1'
#
loop_
_entity.id
_entity.type
_entity.pdbx_description
1 polymer ?
#
loop_
_entity_poly.entity_id
_entity_poly.type
_entity_poly.pdbx_seq_one_letter_code
_entity_poly.pdbx_strand_id
1 'polypeptide(L)' 'DVYASAASACASGAMESSHVLSALGLSDDLRRGALRLSLGRTTSSADIDRAISVIANSIGQLRERKAARKQRA' A
#
# COMPACT_ATOMS: atom_id res chain seq x y z
N ASP A 1 -1.94 12.56 -10.25
CA ASP A 1 -1.42 11.83 -9.07
C ASP A 1 -2.48 10.90 -8.48
N VAL A 2 -2.09 10.02 -7.56
CA VAL A 2 -2.98 9.13 -6.80
C VAL A 2 -2.73 9.38 -5.31
N TYR A 3 -3.79 9.72 -4.58
CA TYR A 3 -3.73 9.94 -3.13
C TYR A 3 -4.31 8.73 -2.41
N ALA A 4 -3.59 8.23 -1.41
CA ALA A 4 -3.96 7.02 -0.67
C ALA A 4 -3.53 7.14 0.79
N SER A 5 -4.12 6.30 1.65
CA SER A 5 -3.72 6.18 3.05
C SER A 5 -2.91 4.90 3.23
N ALA A 6 -1.72 5.01 3.84
CA ALA A 6 -1.00 3.85 4.35
C ALA A 6 -1.86 3.23 5.47
N ALA A 7 -2.46 2.08 5.19
CA ALA A 7 -3.37 1.41 6.14
C ALA A 7 -2.61 0.58 7.18
N SER A 8 -1.29 0.51 7.05
CA SER A 8 -0.37 -0.26 7.88
C SER A 8 0.02 0.44 9.18
N ALA A 9 -0.01 1.77 9.20
CA ALA A 9 0.35 2.61 10.34
C ALA A 9 -0.33 3.98 10.22
N CYS A 10 -0.77 4.57 11.33
CA CYS A 10 -1.29 5.94 11.31
C CYS A 10 -0.23 6.90 10.73
N ALA A 11 -0.66 7.86 9.92
CA ALA A 11 0.19 8.94 9.41
C ALA A 11 0.81 9.82 10.52
N SER A 12 0.53 9.53 11.79
CA SER A 12 1.08 10.18 13.00
C SER A 12 2.50 9.76 13.37
N GLY A 13 3.14 8.87 12.59
CA GLY A 13 4.51 8.41 12.84
C GLY A 13 4.62 7.26 13.86
N ALA A 14 3.49 6.75 14.36
CA ALA A 14 3.48 5.51 15.11
C ALA A 14 3.81 4.35 14.16
N MET A 15 4.99 3.73 14.33
CA MET A 15 5.42 2.53 13.60
C MET A 15 4.59 1.29 13.95
N GLU A 16 3.62 1.44 14.85
CA GLU A 16 2.71 0.40 15.31
C GLU A 16 1.75 0.00 14.20
N SER A 17 1.65 -1.31 14.01
CA SER A 17 0.80 -1.89 13.00
C SER A 17 -0.69 -1.60 13.23
N SER A 18 -1.48 -1.55 12.16
CA SER A 18 -2.94 -1.39 12.25
C SER A 18 -3.61 -2.42 13.16
N HIS A 19 -4.19 -1.94 14.26
CA HIS A 19 -4.92 -2.77 15.21
C HIS A 19 -6.10 -3.52 14.56
N VAL A 20 -6.71 -2.96 13.51
CA VAL A 20 -7.78 -3.62 12.75
C VAL A 20 -7.25 -4.82 11.99
N LEU A 21 -6.13 -4.64 11.26
CA LEU A 21 -5.53 -5.75 10.51
C LEU A 21 -4.98 -6.84 11.44
N SER A 22 -4.52 -6.46 12.63
CA SER A 22 -4.16 -7.41 13.69
C SER A 22 -5.35 -8.22 14.19
N ALA A 23 -6.50 -7.57 14.44
CA ALA A 23 -7.72 -8.25 14.86
C ALA A 23 -8.27 -9.22 13.80
N LEU A 24 -8.00 -8.95 12.51
CA LEU A 24 -8.30 -9.86 11.40
C LEU A 24 -7.33 -11.05 11.30
N GLY A 25 -6.31 -11.13 12.16
CA GLY A 25 -5.34 -12.23 12.18
C GLY A 25 -4.35 -12.20 11.01
N LEU A 26 -4.15 -11.06 10.36
CA LEU A 26 -3.19 -10.94 9.26
C LEU A 26 -1.75 -10.92 9.78
N SER A 27 -0.86 -11.61 9.07
CA SER A 27 0.56 -11.60 9.39
C SER A 27 1.16 -10.20 9.26
N ASP A 28 2.18 -9.92 10.06
CA ASP A 28 2.88 -8.62 10.06
C ASP A 28 3.37 -8.21 8.67
N ASP A 29 3.85 -9.17 7.88
CA ASP A 29 4.27 -8.97 6.49
C ASP A 29 3.14 -8.40 5.61
N LEU A 30 1.94 -8.96 5.74
CA LEU A 30 0.76 -8.47 5.01
C LEU A 30 0.29 -7.12 5.56
N ARG A 31 0.28 -6.94 6.89
CA ARG A 31 -0.14 -5.68 7.51
C ARG A 31 0.75 -4.51 7.08
N ARG A 32 2.07 -4.70 7.05
CA ARG A 32 3.03 -3.64 6.64
C ARG A 32 2.86 -3.22 5.19
N GLY A 33 2.35 -4.09 4.33
CA GLY A 33 2.07 -3.82 2.92
C GLY A 33 0.69 -3.22 2.64
N ALA A 34 -0.13 -2.96 3.65
CA ALA A 34 -1.52 -2.55 3.45
C ALA A 34 -1.66 -1.10 2.94
N LEU A 35 -2.52 -0.91 1.95
CA LEU A 35 -2.86 0.37 1.34
C LEU A 35 -4.39 0.52 1.30
N ARG A 36 -4.94 1.63 1.79
CA ARG A 36 -6.37 1.92 1.70
C ARG A 36 -6.63 3.01 0.66
N LEU A 37 -7.49 2.68 -0.29
CA LEU A 37 -8.10 3.61 -1.23
C LEU A 37 -9.56 3.81 -0.83
N SER A 38 -10.01 5.06 -0.81
CA SER A 38 -11.39 5.41 -0.51
C SER A 38 -11.93 6.20 -1.68
N LEU A 39 -13.04 5.73 -2.25
CA LEU A 39 -13.68 6.39 -3.40
C LEU A 39 -14.75 7.37 -2.90
N GLY A 40 -15.03 8.38 -3.71
CA GLY A 40 -16.05 9.39 -3.42
C GLY A 40 -16.99 9.60 -4.59
N ARG A 41 -17.99 10.47 -4.39
CA ARG A 41 -19.01 10.78 -5.41
C ARG A 41 -18.43 11.30 -6.73
N THR A 42 -17.25 11.92 -6.69
CA THR A 42 -16.57 12.49 -7.84
C THR A 42 -15.52 11.56 -8.45
N THR A 43 -15.32 10.37 -7.91
CA THR A 43 -14.39 9.39 -8.50
C THR A 43 -14.94 8.90 -9.83
N SER A 44 -14.15 9.02 -10.89
CA SER A 44 -14.48 8.55 -12.24
C SER A 44 -13.80 7.22 -12.56
N SER A 45 -14.28 6.52 -13.59
CA SER A 45 -13.59 5.31 -14.11
C SER A 45 -12.16 5.61 -14.55
N ALA A 46 -11.91 6.80 -15.11
CA ALA A 46 -10.56 7.21 -15.50
C ALA A 46 -9.61 7.33 -14.29
N ASP A 47 -10.12 7.72 -13.12
CA ASP A 47 -9.33 7.74 -11.88
C ASP A 47 -8.96 6.33 -11.43
N ILE A 48 -9.88 5.36 -11.60
CA ILE A 48 -9.64 3.95 -11.30
C ILE A 48 -8.58 3.37 -12.23
N ASP A 49 -8.70 3.59 -13.54
CA ASP A 49 -7.73 3.10 -14.53
C ASP A 49 -6.33 3.67 -14.28
N ARG A 50 -6.26 4.95 -13.89
CA ARG A 50 -5.02 5.60 -13.48
C ARG A 50 -4.46 4.97 -12.20
N ALA A 51 -5.29 4.75 -11.18
CA ALA A 51 -4.86 4.15 -9.92
C ALA A 51 -4.29 2.74 -10.14
N ILE A 52 -4.97 1.90 -10.92
CA ILE A 52 -4.49 0.55 -11.29
C ILE A 52 -3.10 0.63 -11.92
N SER A 53 -2.94 1.47 -12.94
CA SER A 53 -1.68 1.61 -13.68
C SER A 53 -0.52 2.07 -12.78
N VAL A 54 -0.75 3.09 -11.96
CA VAL A 54 0.26 3.66 -11.05
C VAL A 54 0.65 2.66 -9.96
N ILE A 55 -0.33 2.00 -9.35
CA ILE A 55 -0.09 1.04 -8.25
C ILE A 55 0.64 -0.20 -8.76
N ALA A 56 0.23 -0.76 -9.90
CA ALA A 56 0.88 -1.92 -10.49
C ALA A 56 2.36 -1.65 -10.83
N ASN A 57 2.65 -0.51 -11.47
CA ASN A 57 4.02 -0.08 -11.76
C ASN A 57 4.84 0.10 -10.47
N SER A 58 4.27 0.77 -9.46
CA SER A 58 4.94 0.98 -8.17
C SER A 58 5.29 -0.34 -7.47
N ILE A 59 4.38 -1.32 -7.50
CA ILE A 59 4.63 -2.66 -6.95
C ILE A 59 5.76 -3.36 -7.71
N GLY A 60 5.79 -3.28 -9.04
CA GLY A 60 6.86 -3.81 -9.88
C GLY A 60 8.23 -3.29 -9.45
N GLN A 61 8.36 -1.95 -9.39
CA GLN A 61 9.59 -1.28 -8.96
C GLN A 61 10.02 -1.67 -7.53
N LEU A 62 9.08 -1.79 -6.60
CA LEU A 62 9.38 -2.20 -5.22
C LEU A 62 9.89 -3.64 -5.15
N ARG A 63 9.32 -4.55 -5.93
CA ARG A 63 9.75 -5.96 -6.00
C ARG A 63 11.13 -6.11 -6.61
N GLU A 64 11.42 -5.39 -7.70
CA GLU A 64 12.75 -5.34 -8.31
C GLU A 64 13.80 -4.82 -7.33
N ARG A 65 13.51 -3.71 -6.64
CA ARG A 65 14.40 -3.15 -5.60
C ARG A 65 14.63 -4.13 -4.45
N LYS A 66 13.60 -4.88 -4.01
CA LYS A 66 13.73 -5.91 -2.97
C LYS A 66 14.64 -7.06 -3.44
N ALA A 67 14.46 -7.53 -4.67
CA ALA A 67 15.29 -8.57 -5.26
C ALA A 67 16.76 -8.13 -5.38
N ALA A 68 17.01 -6.91 -5.87
CA ALA A 68 18.35 -6.34 -6.00
C ALA A 68 19.05 -6.18 -4.64
N ARG A 69 18.33 -5.82 -3.57
CA ARG A 69 18.89 -5.76 -2.20
C ARG A 69 19.28 -7.15 -1.68
N LYS A 70 18.45 -8.17 -1.95
CA LYS A 70 18.74 -9.55 -1.53
C LYS A 70 19.98 -10.13 -2.23
N GLN A 71 20.29 -9.70 -3.45
CA GLN A 71 21.48 -10.14 -4.19
C GLN A 71 22.78 -9.48 -3.70
N ARG A 72 22.69 -8.39 -2.93
CA ARG A 72 23.83 -7.62 -2.40
C ARG A 72 24.14 -7.93 -0.94
N ALA A 73 23.26 -8.65 -0.25
CA ALA A 73 23.40 -9.09 1.14
C ALA A 73 23.84 -10.56 1.14
#